data_AF-A0A7Y8SVE4-F1
#
_entry.id   AF-A0A7Y8SVE4-F1
#
_cell.length_a   1.000
_cell.length_b   1.000
_cell.length_c   1.000
_cell.angle_alpha   90.00
_cell.angle_beta   90.00
_cell.angle_gamma   90.00
#
_symmetry.space_group_name_H-M   'P 1'
#
loop_
_entity.id
_entity.type
_entity.pdbx_description
1 polymer ?
#
loop_
_entity_poly.entity_id
_entity_poly.type
_entity_poly.pdbx_seq_one_letter_code
_entity_poly.pdbx_strand_id
1 'polypeptide(L)'
;MAELQFLIEQSQATVFATLLLEEQRFDLALNLIKARSDLVLNEVFPRMAAAGFGVGKTQEQGQVEEALGIDVCHKLRALTASIYQNVDEDIASLRGAYNLLRDTMKTLYPERKFLEVIFDPTPIESDTTPMP
;
A
#
# COMPACT_ATOMS: atom_id res chain seq x y z
N MET A 1 -11.49 4.04 17.79
CA MET A 1 -12.45 3.01 18.27
C MET A 1 -13.68 3.61 18.94
N ALA A 2 -13.58 4.31 20.08
CA ALA A 2 -14.75 4.88 20.78
C ALA A 2 -15.56 5.88 19.92
N GLU A 3 -14.90 6.58 19.00
CA GLU A 3 -15.50 7.59 18.12
C GLU A 3 -16.46 7.00 17.06
N LEU A 4 -16.42 5.68 16.80
CA LEU A 4 -17.30 5.01 15.83
C LEU A 4 -18.40 4.17 16.47
N GLN A 5 -18.47 4.16 17.81
CA GLN A 5 -19.44 3.33 18.55
C GLN A 5 -20.90 3.69 18.23
N PHE A 6 -21.15 4.94 17.85
CA PHE A 6 -22.46 5.41 17.39
C PHE A 6 -23.00 4.61 16.18
N LEU A 7 -22.13 4.05 15.33
CA LEU A 7 -22.57 3.22 14.20
C LEU A 7 -23.19 1.91 14.70
N ILE A 8 -22.66 1.33 15.78
CA ILE A 8 -23.24 0.12 16.39
C ILE A 8 -24.58 0.46 17.06
N GLU A 9 -24.63 1.59 17.78
CA GLU A 9 -25.84 2.08 18.45
C GLU A 9 -26.97 2.40 17.47
N GLN A 10 -26.63 2.85 16.25
CA GLN A 10 -27.58 3.17 15.17
C GLN A 10 -27.85 1.98 14.23
N SER A 11 -27.52 0.75 14.63
CA SER A 11 -27.73 -0.48 13.85
C SER A 11 -26.97 -0.54 12.50
N GLN A 12 -25.86 0.19 12.39
CA GLN A 12 -24.94 0.23 11.24
C GLN A 12 -23.68 -0.60 11.48
N ALA A 13 -23.82 -1.76 12.12
CA ALA A 13 -22.70 -2.64 12.48
C ALA A 13 -21.86 -3.08 11.26
N THR A 14 -22.50 -3.24 10.09
CA THR A 14 -21.81 -3.57 8.84
C THR A 14 -20.83 -2.48 8.43
N VAL A 15 -21.19 -1.21 8.57
CA VAL A 15 -20.30 -0.07 8.22
C VAL A 15 -19.11 -0.04 9.16
N PHE A 16 -19.34 -0.25 10.46
CA PHE A 16 -18.27 -0.35 11.46
C PHE A 16 -17.30 -1.50 11.14
N ALA A 17 -17.81 -2.69 10.83
CA ALA A 17 -16.99 -3.85 10.47
C ALA A 17 -16.17 -3.59 9.20
N THR A 18 -16.77 -2.96 8.17
CA THR A 18 -16.05 -2.58 6.95
C THR A 18 -14.90 -1.62 7.25
N LEU A 19 -15.10 -0.59 8.07
CA LEU A 19 -14.04 0.36 8.42
C LEU A 19 -12.88 -0.32 9.18
N LEU A 20 -13.19 -1.25 10.08
CA LEU A 20 -12.17 -2.02 10.80
C LEU A 20 -11.35 -2.91 9.87
N LEU A 21 -11.98 -3.50 8.85
CA LEU A 21 -11.29 -4.29 7.84
C LEU A 21 -10.35 -3.42 6.99
N GLU A 22 -10.77 -2.20 6.62
CA GLU A 22 -9.90 -1.27 5.90
C GLU A 22 -8.69 -0.83 6.72
N GLU A 23 -8.85 -0.62 8.03
CA GLU A 23 -7.72 -0.33 8.94
C GLU A 23 -6.71 -1.48 8.95
N GLN A 24 -7.18 -2.73 9.05
CA GLN A 24 -6.32 -3.91 9.01
C GLN A 24 -5.57 -4.08 7.68
N ARG A 25 -6.23 -3.76 6.56
CA ARG A 25 -5.62 -3.81 5.24
C ARG A 25 -4.51 -2.77 5.08
N PHE A 26 -4.78 -1.54 5.50
CA PHE A 26 -3.79 -0.49 5.53
C PHE A 26 -2.54 -0.88 6.36
N ASP A 27 -2.75 -1.45 7.55
CA ASP A 27 -1.66 -1.94 8.39
C ASP A 27 -0.86 -3.07 7.70
N LEU A 28 -1.54 -3.97 6.99
CA LEU A 28 -0.89 -5.03 6.22
C LEU A 28 0.00 -4.44 5.11
N ALA A 29 -0.51 -3.49 4.33
CA ALA A 29 0.27 -2.81 3.29
C ALA A 29 1.52 -2.11 3.87
N LEU A 30 1.37 -1.41 4.99
CA LEU A 30 2.50 -0.81 5.70
C LEU A 30 3.54 -1.83 6.15
N ASN A 31 3.10 -2.97 6.69
CA ASN A 31 3.99 -4.03 7.15
C ASN A 31 4.75 -4.68 5.97
N LEU A 32 4.10 -4.87 4.82
CA LEU A 32 4.76 -5.36 3.60
C LEU A 32 5.84 -4.38 3.10
N ILE A 33 5.55 -3.07 3.11
CA ILE A 33 6.53 -2.03 2.73
C ILE A 33 7.72 -2.03 3.68
N LYS A 34 7.49 -2.12 4.99
CA LYS A 34 8.55 -2.23 6.00
C LYS A 34 9.41 -3.48 5.79
N ALA A 35 8.78 -4.65 5.63
CA ALA A 35 9.49 -5.90 5.38
C ALA A 35 10.35 -5.84 4.10
N ARG A 36 9.84 -5.23 3.02
CA ARG A 36 10.64 -5.00 1.81
C ARG A 36 11.81 -4.05 2.08
N SER A 37 11.59 -2.98 2.82
CA SER A 37 12.63 -2.00 3.15
C SER A 37 13.73 -2.61 4.00
N ASP A 38 13.37 -3.41 5.00
CA ASP A 38 14.30 -4.13 5.86
C ASP A 38 15.11 -5.16 5.06
N LEU A 39 14.47 -5.91 4.16
CA LEU A 39 15.17 -6.84 3.26
C LEU A 39 16.20 -6.09 2.38
N VAL A 40 15.82 -4.92 1.86
CA VAL A 40 16.73 -4.13 1.02
C VAL A 40 17.92 -3.61 1.83
N LEU A 41 17.67 -3.02 2.99
CA LEU A 41 18.71 -2.41 3.83
C LEU A 41 19.65 -3.45 4.44
N ASN A 42 19.11 -4.58 4.91
CA ASN A 42 19.87 -5.55 5.70
C ASN A 42 20.46 -6.69 4.85
N GLU A 43 19.89 -6.99 3.67
CA GLU A 43 20.38 -8.08 2.83
C GLU A 43 20.83 -7.62 1.45
N VAL A 44 20.01 -6.85 0.73
CA VAL A 44 20.32 -6.48 -0.66
C VAL A 44 21.55 -5.58 -0.73
N PHE A 45 21.55 -4.45 -0.02
CA PHE A 45 22.68 -3.51 -0.07
C PHE A 45 24.01 -4.12 0.40
N PRO A 46 24.07 -4.86 1.51
CA PRO A 46 25.32 -5.51 1.93
C PRO A 46 25.84 -6.52 0.90
N ARG A 47 24.98 -7.36 0.32
CA ARG A 47 25.38 -8.34 -0.70
C ARG A 47 25.87 -7.67 -1.98
N MET A 48 25.18 -6.62 -2.42
CA MET A 48 25.59 -5.83 -3.58
C MET A 48 26.95 -5.15 -3.36
N ALA A 49 27.16 -4.54 -2.19
CA ALA A 49 28.43 -3.92 -1.85
C ALA A 49 29.57 -4.96 -1.79
N ALA A 50 29.32 -6.14 -1.22
CA ALA A 50 30.30 -7.23 -1.15
C ALA A 50 30.69 -7.78 -2.54
N ALA A 51 29.75 -7.80 -3.48
CA ALA A 51 30.01 -8.15 -4.88
C ALA A 51 30.67 -7.02 -5.69
N GLY A 52 30.99 -5.88 -5.07
CA GLY A 52 31.70 -4.77 -5.70
C GLY A 52 30.82 -3.87 -6.56
N PHE A 53 29.49 -3.96 -6.43
CA PHE A 53 28.59 -3.07 -7.15
C PHE A 53 28.69 -1.64 -6.62
N GLY A 54 28.98 -0.71 -7.52
CA GLY A 54 28.99 0.73 -7.22
C GLY A 54 27.60 1.33 -7.31
N VAL A 55 27.27 2.22 -6.36
CA VAL A 55 26.02 2.99 -6.39
C VAL A 55 25.97 3.86 -7.65
N GLY A 56 24.80 3.91 -8.29
CA GLY A 56 24.55 4.77 -9.45
C GLY A 56 25.07 4.23 -10.79
N LYS A 57 25.61 3.02 -10.83
CA LYS A 57 26.02 2.36 -12.08
C LYS A 57 24.96 1.34 -12.50
N THR A 58 24.55 1.38 -13.77
CA THR A 58 23.70 0.33 -14.37
C THR A 58 24.39 -1.01 -14.26
N GLN A 59 23.66 -2.03 -13.82
CA GLN A 59 24.13 -3.41 -13.71
C GLN A 59 23.26 -4.31 -14.55
N GLU A 60 23.86 -5.36 -15.10
CA GLU A 60 23.09 -6.39 -15.77
C GLU A 60 22.29 -7.19 -14.74
N GLN A 61 21.02 -7.45 -15.05
CA GLN A 61 20.11 -8.16 -14.13
C GLN A 61 20.66 -9.52 -13.69
N GLY A 62 21.29 -10.29 -14.60
CA GLY A 62 21.85 -11.60 -14.27
C GLY A 62 22.94 -11.53 -13.19
N GLN A 63 23.81 -10.52 -13.27
CA GLN A 63 24.89 -10.31 -12.29
C GLN A 63 24.35 -9.88 -10.92
N VAL A 64 23.28 -9.08 -10.92
CA VAL A 64 22.58 -8.69 -9.69
C VAL A 64 21.94 -9.91 -9.03
N GLU A 65 21.25 -10.74 -9.80
CA GLU A 65 20.59 -11.94 -9.28
C GLU A 65 21.58 -12.97 -8.73
N GLU A 66 22.72 -13.14 -9.38
CA GLU A 66 23.80 -14.01 -8.91
C GLU A 66 24.36 -13.53 -7.55
N ALA A 67 24.64 -12.22 -7.43
CA ALA A 67 25.18 -11.66 -6.21
C ALA A 67 24.20 -11.65 -5.02
N LEU A 68 22.91 -11.45 -5.29
CA LEU A 68 21.87 -11.50 -4.27
C LEU A 68 21.53 -12.93 -3.85
N GLY A 69 21.58 -13.87 -4.79
CA GLY A 69 21.16 -15.24 -4.61
C GLY A 69 19.65 -15.43 -4.72
N ILE A 70 19.26 -16.65 -5.10
CA ILE A 70 17.88 -17.02 -5.48
C ILE A 70 16.85 -16.65 -4.40
N ASP A 71 17.16 -16.91 -3.13
CA ASP A 71 16.23 -16.67 -2.01
C ASP A 71 15.87 -15.19 -1.86
N VAL A 72 16.86 -14.29 -1.86
CA VAL A 72 16.64 -12.85 -1.72
C VAL A 72 15.90 -12.30 -2.93
N CYS A 73 16.25 -12.75 -4.14
CA CYS A 73 15.55 -12.37 -5.36
C CYS A 73 14.07 -12.79 -5.33
N HIS A 74 13.78 -14.02 -4.92
CA HIS A 74 12.41 -14.51 -4.79
C HIS A 74 11.63 -13.72 -3.75
N LYS A 75 12.20 -13.50 -2.55
CA LYS A 75 11.56 -12.70 -1.50
C LYS A 75 11.26 -11.27 -1.95
N LEU A 76 12.22 -10.61 -2.61
CA LEU A 76 12.07 -9.25 -3.07
C LEU A 76 10.97 -9.12 -4.14
N ARG A 77 10.92 -10.07 -5.10
CA ARG A 77 9.86 -10.13 -6.12
C ARG A 77 8.49 -10.38 -5.48
N ALA A 78 8.39 -11.37 -4.59
CA ALA A 78 7.14 -11.73 -3.92
C ALA A 78 6.60 -10.57 -3.08
N LEU A 79 7.44 -9.91 -2.28
CA LEU A 79 7.06 -8.73 -1.48
C LEU A 79 6.62 -7.57 -2.38
N THR A 80 7.36 -7.31 -3.46
CA THR A 80 7.01 -6.21 -4.38
C THR A 80 5.67 -6.46 -5.06
N ALA A 81 5.41 -7.69 -5.54
CA ALA A 81 4.13 -8.07 -6.11
C ALA A 81 2.98 -7.98 -5.08
N SER A 82 3.23 -8.43 -3.85
CA SER A 82 2.24 -8.35 -2.77
C SER A 82 1.90 -6.91 -2.40
N ILE A 83 2.89 -6.02 -2.34
CA ILE A 83 2.67 -4.59 -2.08
C ILE A 83 1.80 -3.99 -3.18
N TYR A 84 2.14 -4.23 -4.45
CA TYR A 84 1.39 -3.70 -5.58
C TYR A 84 -0.08 -4.15 -5.52
N GLN A 85 -0.30 -5.45 -5.34
CA GLN A 85 -1.63 -6.01 -5.25
C GLN A 85 -2.43 -5.44 -4.07
N ASN A 86 -1.85 -5.40 -2.86
CA ASN A 86 -2.57 -4.91 -1.68
C ASN A 86 -2.86 -3.41 -1.80
N VAL A 87 -1.92 -2.59 -2.27
CA VAL A 87 -2.16 -1.14 -2.40
C VAL A 87 -3.26 -0.84 -3.42
N ASP A 88 -3.26 -1.50 -4.57
CA ASP A 88 -4.28 -1.29 -5.60
C ASP A 88 -5.67 -1.75 -5.12
N GLU A 89 -5.75 -2.92 -4.48
CA GLU A 89 -6.99 -3.45 -3.90
C GLU A 89 -7.49 -2.58 -2.73
N ASP A 90 -6.58 -2.07 -1.89
CA ASP A 90 -6.89 -1.22 -0.74
C ASP A 90 -7.45 0.13 -1.18
N ILE A 91 -6.89 0.76 -2.22
CA ILE A 91 -7.41 2.04 -2.73
C ILE A 91 -8.85 1.87 -3.24
N ALA A 92 -9.10 0.79 -3.98
CA ALA A 92 -10.44 0.50 -4.50
C ALA A 92 -11.43 0.23 -3.36
N SER A 93 -11.03 -0.56 -2.36
CA SER A 93 -11.89 -0.91 -1.22
C SER A 93 -12.14 0.27 -0.29
N LEU A 94 -11.12 1.08 0.01
CA LEU A 94 -11.22 2.27 0.84
C LEU A 94 -12.22 3.27 0.25
N ARG A 95 -12.21 3.45 -1.08
CA ARG A 95 -13.21 4.27 -1.78
C ARG A 95 -14.63 3.74 -1.56
N GLY A 96 -14.81 2.43 -1.64
CA GLY A 96 -16.08 1.77 -1.35
C GLY A 96 -16.55 1.98 0.10
N ALA A 97 -15.65 1.76 1.07
CA ALA A 97 -15.91 1.96 2.49
C ALA A 97 -16.27 3.43 2.80
N TYR A 98 -15.56 4.38 2.19
CA TYR A 98 -15.85 5.80 2.30
C TYR A 98 -17.25 6.15 1.78
N ASN A 99 -17.61 5.67 0.59
CA ASN A 99 -18.93 5.93 0.01
C ASN A 99 -20.04 5.34 0.89
N LEU A 100 -19.86 4.10 1.35
CA LEU A 100 -20.78 3.44 2.27
C LEU A 100 -20.97 4.24 3.57
N LEU A 101 -19.88 4.69 4.18
CA LEU A 101 -19.94 5.52 5.39
C LEU A 101 -20.67 6.84 5.10
N ARG A 102 -20.33 7.52 4.02
CA ARG A 102 -20.94 8.81 3.67
C ARG A 102 -22.43 8.70 3.43
N ASP A 103 -22.88 7.68 2.70
CA ASP A 103 -24.29 7.47 2.42
C ASP A 103 -25.06 7.13 3.70
N THR A 104 -24.48 6.29 4.56
CA THR A 104 -25.02 6.00 5.88
C THR A 104 -25.16 7.26 6.73
N MET A 105 -24.14 8.11 6.74
CA MET A 105 -24.15 9.36 7.50
C MET A 105 -25.18 10.36 6.96
N LYS A 106 -25.39 10.43 5.64
CA LYS A 106 -26.47 11.24 5.04
C LYS A 106 -27.86 10.74 5.43
N THR A 107 -28.05 9.42 5.52
CA THR A 107 -29.33 8.85 5.99
C THR A 107 -29.57 9.15 7.47
N LEU A 108 -28.55 9.02 8.30
CA LEU A 108 -28.67 9.28 9.75
C LEU A 108 -28.83 10.78 10.06
N TYR A 109 -28.26 11.67 9.24
CA TYR A 109 -28.26 13.12 9.46
C TYR A 109 -28.53 13.91 8.18
N PRO A 110 -29.77 13.91 7.67
CA PRO A 110 -30.11 14.48 6.35
C PRO A 110 -29.89 15.99 6.24
N GLU A 111 -29.95 16.73 7.34
CA GLU A 111 -29.74 18.19 7.35
C GLU A 111 -28.25 18.59 7.46
N ARG A 112 -27.35 17.62 7.62
CA ARG A 112 -25.91 17.89 7.77
C ARG A 112 -25.19 17.77 6.44
N LYS A 113 -24.21 18.66 6.25
CA LYS A 113 -23.29 18.60 5.10
C LYS A 113 -22.16 17.62 5.43
N PHE A 114 -21.86 16.74 4.48
CA PHE A 114 -20.74 15.81 4.56
C PHE A 114 -19.73 16.13 3.47
N LEU A 115 -18.45 16.01 3.82
CA LEU A 115 -17.35 16.20 2.88
C LEU A 115 -17.46 15.21 1.71
N GLU A 116 -16.93 15.63 0.57
CA GLU A 116 -16.76 14.79 -0.60
C GLU A 116 -15.28 14.69 -0.93
N VAL A 117 -14.71 13.50 -0.75
CA VAL A 117 -13.33 13.20 -1.14
C VAL A 117 -13.32 12.82 -2.61
N ILE A 118 -12.56 13.56 -3.41
CA ILE A 118 -12.32 13.25 -4.81
C ILE A 118 -11.08 12.36 -4.88
N PHE A 119 -11.26 11.13 -5.36
CA PHE A 119 -10.16 10.21 -5.60
C PHE A 119 -9.69 10.39 -7.05
N ASP A 120 -8.62 11.16 -7.25
CA ASP A 120 -8.08 11.40 -8.58
C ASP A 120 -7.38 10.13 -9.12
N PRO A 121 -7.70 9.64 -10.33
CA PRO A 121 -7.10 8.43 -10.90
C PRO A 121 -5.78 8.69 -11.64
N THR A 122 -5.24 9.91 -11.60
CA THR A 122 -4.13 10.32 -12.47
C THR A 122 -2.93 9.40 -12.24
N PRO A 123 -2.52 8.61 -13.25
CA PRO A 123 -1.27 7.88 -13.20
C PRO A 123 -0.18 8.90 -12.94
N ILE A 124 0.70 8.63 -11.99
CA ILE A 124 1.97 9.35 -11.91
C ILE A 124 2.62 9.10 -13.27
N GLU A 125 2.64 10.11 -14.14
CA GLU A 125 3.42 10.06 -15.37
C GLU A 125 4.84 9.66 -14.93
N SER A 126 5.26 8.46 -15.32
CA SER A 126 6.66 8.09 -15.21
C SER A 126 7.41 9.11 -16.05
N ASP A 127 8.07 10.05 -15.39
CA ASP A 127 8.96 11.03 -15.99
C ASP A 127 10.09 10.26 -16.68
N THR A 128 9.83 9.81 -17.91
CA THR A 128 10.84 9.32 -18.83
C THR A 128 11.52 10.54 -19.41
N THR A 129 12.27 11.27 -18.58
CA THR A 129 13.27 12.19 -19.10
C THR A 129 14.36 11.31 -19.71
N PRO A 130 14.65 11.40 -21.03
CA PRO A 130 15.85 10.78 -21.55
C PRO A 130 17.03 11.57 -21.00
N MET A 131 17.88 10.94 -20.17
CA MET A 131 19.14 11.56 -19.77
C MET A 131 20.03 11.75 -21.02
N PRO A 132 20.69 12.91 -21.15
CA PRO A 132 21.61 13.22 -22.25
C PRO A 132 22.87 12.34 -22.24
#